data_AF-A7N7Y9-F1
#
_entry.id   AF-A7N7Y9-F1
#
_cell.length_a   1.000
_cell.length_b   1.000
_cell.length_c   1.000
_cell.angle_alpha   90.00
_cell.angle_beta   90.00
_cell.angle_gamma   90.00
#
_symmetry.space_group_name_H-M   'P 1'
#
loop_
_entity.id
_entity.type
_entity.pdbx_description
1 polymer ?
#
loop_
_entity_poly.entity_id
_entity_poly.type
_entity_poly.pdbx_seq_one_letter_code
_entity_poly.pdbx_strand_id
1 'polypeptide(L)'
;MNDFINIKLVLYNPVTFLIFNFLLRNKVPVRLRLDNKVNLANEMKTRAYSVHTLLAALVMVIPLDSRAEVSTGLVTKMEYGPVYRGLVFVDLEGETNTECATNRNGFDYAFDASTEAGKLVFSSLLAAQRSGVEVTLSGEGTCTLNTTIEDLRWMQSK
;
A
#
# COMPACT_ATOMS: atom_id res chain seq x y z
N MET A 1 -17.76 2.85 37.51
CA MET A 1 -16.89 4.00 37.81
C MET A 1 -15.98 4.11 36.60
N ASN A 2 -16.29 5.00 35.64
CA ASN A 2 -15.61 5.04 34.35
C ASN A 2 -14.55 6.15 34.36
N ASP A 3 -13.29 5.75 34.35
CA ASP A 3 -12.14 6.66 34.23
C ASP A 3 -12.01 7.16 32.79
N PHE A 4 -12.08 8.48 32.61
CA PHE A 4 -11.88 9.13 31.31
C PHE A 4 -10.50 9.78 31.28
N ILE A 5 -9.74 9.50 30.21
CA ILE A 5 -8.45 10.14 29.95
C ILE A 5 -8.70 11.48 29.25
N ASN A 6 -8.25 12.58 29.86
CA ASN A 6 -8.32 13.93 29.29
C ASN A 6 -7.05 14.22 28.49
N ILE A 7 -7.18 14.45 27.18
CA ILE A 7 -6.06 14.79 26.29
C ILE A 7 -6.24 16.21 25.78
N LYS A 8 -5.22 17.05 26.02
CA LYS A 8 -5.17 18.44 25.56
C LYS A 8 -4.56 18.45 24.15
N LEU A 9 -5.39 18.67 23.13
CA LEU A 9 -4.94 18.77 21.74
C LEU A 9 -4.28 20.14 21.51
N VAL A 10 -2.95 20.15 21.48
CA VAL A 10 -2.18 21.22 20.87
C VAL A 10 -2.01 20.84 19.40
N LEU A 11 -2.79 21.49 18.53
CA LEU A 11 -2.79 21.26 17.08
C LEU A 11 -1.45 21.72 16.47
N TYR A 12 -0.33 21.04 16.73
CA TYR A 12 0.94 21.19 15.98
C TYR A 12 2.02 20.18 16.44
N ASN A 13 1.65 19.01 16.98
CA ASN A 13 2.63 17.99 17.38
C ASN A 13 2.25 16.60 16.83
N PRO A 14 3.13 15.94 16.03
CA PRO A 14 2.85 14.64 15.42
C PRO A 14 2.61 13.52 16.46
N VAL A 15 3.17 13.65 17.66
CA VAL A 15 3.04 12.65 18.74
C VAL A 15 1.60 12.60 19.26
N THR A 16 0.92 13.74 19.38
CA THR A 16 -0.48 13.81 19.84
C THR A 16 -1.46 13.17 18.86
N PHE A 17 -1.13 13.12 17.56
CA PHE A 17 -1.97 12.50 16.53
C PHE A 17 -1.88 10.96 16.55
N LEU A 18 -0.70 10.41 16.84
CA LEU A 18 -0.48 8.97 16.97
C LEU A 18 -1.19 8.40 18.22
N ILE A 19 -1.11 9.10 19.35
CA ILE A 19 -1.78 8.69 20.60
C ILE A 19 -3.30 8.70 20.42
N PHE A 20 -3.85 9.69 19.72
CA PHE A 20 -5.28 9.76 19.44
C PHE A 20 -5.77 8.61 18.54
N ASN A 21 -5.02 8.28 17.48
CA ASN A 21 -5.32 7.14 16.62
C ASN A 21 -5.23 5.80 17.37
N PHE A 22 -4.23 5.63 18.23
CA PHE A 22 -4.08 4.43 19.06
C PHE A 22 -5.26 4.24 20.03
N LEU A 23 -5.76 5.32 20.64
CA LEU A 23 -6.88 5.27 21.59
C LEU A 23 -8.22 4.99 20.90
N LEU A 24 -8.44 5.56 19.72
CA LEU A 24 -9.62 5.24 18.90
C LEU A 24 -9.64 3.77 18.46
N ARG A 25 -8.48 3.23 18.07
CA ARG A 25 -8.35 1.83 17.65
C ARG A 25 -8.68 0.83 18.76
N ASN A 26 -8.42 1.20 20.02
CA ASN A 26 -8.70 0.37 21.20
C ASN A 26 -10.08 0.64 21.84
N LYS A 27 -10.97 1.38 21.16
CA LYS A 27 -12.32 1.73 21.65
C LYS A 27 -12.33 2.38 23.04
N VAL A 28 -11.27 3.11 23.40
CA VAL A 28 -11.23 3.85 24.67
C VAL A 28 -12.09 5.11 24.51
N PRO A 29 -13.05 5.38 25.41
CA PRO A 29 -13.87 6.58 25.31
C PRO A 29 -13.05 7.82 25.66
N VAL A 30 -12.83 8.69 24.66
CA VAL A 30 -12.09 9.95 24.82
C VAL A 30 -13.06 11.13 24.79
N ARG A 31 -13.00 12.01 25.80
CA ARG A 31 -13.80 13.25 25.85
C ARG A 31 -12.91 14.43 25.45
N LEU A 32 -13.18 15.01 24.28
CA LEU A 32 -12.47 16.20 23.80
C LEU A 32 -13.01 17.45 24.52
N ARG A 33 -12.11 18.18 25.19
CA ARG A 33 -12.43 19.47 25.81
C ARG A 33 -11.67 20.56 25.07
N LEU A 34 -12.39 21.39 24.31
CA LEU A 34 -11.85 22.61 23.72
C LEU A 34 -11.92 23.73 24.75
N ASP A 35 -10.81 24.02 25.42
CA ASP A 35 -10.70 25.20 26.29
C ASP A 35 -10.43 26.42 25.42
N ASN A 36 -11.50 27.04 24.90
CA ASN A 36 -11.41 28.31 24.20
C ASN A 36 -11.33 29.46 25.22
N LYS A 37 -10.14 29.72 25.76
CA LYS A 37 -9.86 30.97 26.50
C LYS A 37 -9.23 31.99 25.55
N VAL A 38 -10.07 32.62 24.72
CA VAL A 38 -9.71 33.89 24.08
C VAL A 38 -10.17 34.99 25.01
N ASN A 39 -9.20 35.65 25.65
CA ASN A 39 -9.44 36.79 26.52
C ASN A 39 -10.16 37.89 25.74
N LEU A 40 -11.35 38.25 26.22
CA LEU A 40 -12.05 39.50 25.89
C LEU A 40 -11.25 40.66 26.46
N ALA A 41 -10.32 41.19 25.68
CA ALA A 41 -9.83 42.55 25.85
C ALA A 41 -9.18 43.02 24.54
N ASN A 42 -9.77 44.08 24.00
CA ASN A 42 -9.18 45.07 23.09
C ASN A 42 -9.93 45.20 21.75
N GLU A 43 -10.87 46.14 21.78
CA GLU A 43 -10.87 47.30 20.88
C GLU A 43 -10.98 47.02 19.38
N MET A 44 -12.23 47.13 18.92
CA MET A 44 -12.62 47.81 17.69
C MET A 44 -11.49 48.24 16.74
N LYS A 45 -11.31 47.50 15.64
CA LYS A 45 -11.07 48.15 14.36
C LYS A 45 -11.59 47.31 13.21
N THR A 46 -12.82 47.64 12.82
CA THR A 46 -13.43 47.37 11.52
C THR A 46 -12.40 47.62 10.41
N ARG A 47 -11.86 46.56 9.81
CA ARG A 47 -11.25 46.63 8.49
C ARG A 47 -11.65 45.41 7.68
N ALA A 48 -12.50 45.73 6.71
CA ALA A 48 -12.84 44.96 5.53
C ALA A 48 -11.68 44.10 4.99
N TYR A 49 -11.83 42.79 5.14
CA TYR A 49 -11.30 41.78 4.23
C TYR A 49 -12.46 40.79 3.98
N SER A 50 -13.46 41.25 3.23
CA SER A 50 -13.69 40.79 1.85
C SER A 50 -13.78 39.26 1.75
N VAL A 51 -14.95 38.75 2.16
CA VAL A 51 -15.79 37.70 1.54
C VAL A 51 -15.18 36.96 0.32
N HIS A 52 -14.01 36.30 0.40
CA HIS A 52 -13.42 35.59 -0.76
C HIS A 52 -12.58 34.35 -0.42
N THR A 53 -12.84 33.64 0.69
CA THR A 53 -12.18 32.33 0.94
C THR A 53 -13.13 31.37 1.66
N LEU A 54 -14.31 31.15 1.08
CA LEU A 54 -15.21 30.06 1.45
C LEU A 54 -15.33 29.09 0.26
N LEU A 55 -14.20 28.59 -0.21
CA LEU A 55 -14.14 27.55 -1.24
C LEU A 55 -12.83 26.78 -1.08
N ALA A 56 -12.86 25.47 -1.32
CA ALA A 56 -11.73 24.54 -1.28
C ALA A 56 -11.37 23.93 0.09
N ALA A 57 -12.28 23.13 0.64
CA ALA A 57 -11.90 21.99 1.49
C ALA A 57 -12.71 20.74 1.09
N LEU A 58 -12.81 20.48 -0.22
CA LEU A 58 -13.12 19.14 -0.72
C LEU A 58 -11.79 18.41 -0.80
N VAL A 59 -11.41 17.72 0.28
CA VAL A 59 -10.27 16.81 0.29
C VAL A 59 -10.59 15.69 -0.68
N MET A 60 -10.11 15.84 -1.91
CA MET A 60 -10.09 14.81 -2.92
C MET A 60 -9.17 13.72 -2.38
N VAL A 61 -9.76 12.67 -1.79
CA VAL A 61 -9.04 11.44 -1.47
C VAL A 61 -8.70 10.82 -2.81
N ILE A 62 -7.51 11.09 -3.34
CA ILE A 62 -7.02 10.48 -4.56
C ILE A 62 -6.80 9.00 -4.21
N PRO A 63 -7.56 8.04 -4.78
CA PRO A 63 -7.18 6.64 -4.65
C PRO A 63 -5.78 6.51 -5.27
N LEU A 64 -4.86 5.89 -4.53
CA LEU A 64 -3.62 5.38 -5.12
C LEU A 64 -4.07 4.21 -5.99
N ASP A 65 -4.31 4.47 -7.28
CA ASP A 65 -4.58 3.42 -8.24
C ASP A 65 -3.31 2.57 -8.36
N SER A 66 -3.32 1.38 -7.75
CA SER A 66 -2.27 0.41 -7.97
C SER A 66 -2.33 -0.06 -9.42
N ARG A 67 -1.33 0.31 -10.21
CA ARG A 67 -1.19 -0.08 -11.61
C ARG A 67 -0.65 -1.51 -11.66
N ALA A 68 -1.56 -2.46 -11.83
CA ALA A 68 -1.21 -3.82 -12.20
C ALA A 68 -0.36 -3.80 -13.48
N GLU A 69 0.90 -4.27 -13.38
CA GLU A 69 1.83 -4.33 -14.51
C GLU A 69 1.54 -5.57 -15.36
N VAL A 70 1.63 -5.43 -16.69
CA VAL A 70 1.60 -6.54 -17.64
C VAL A 70 2.91 -6.55 -18.41
N SER A 71 3.67 -7.64 -18.29
CA SER A 71 4.96 -7.80 -18.96
C SER A 71 4.99 -9.07 -19.81
N THR A 72 5.74 -9.04 -20.91
CA THR A 72 5.98 -10.20 -21.77
C THR A 72 7.48 -10.39 -21.94
N GLY A 73 7.96 -11.61 -21.71
CA GLY A 73 9.37 -11.92 -21.84
C GLY A 73 9.67 -13.39 -21.57
N LEU A 74 10.96 -13.75 -21.66
CA LEU A 74 11.45 -15.06 -21.28
C LEU A 74 11.55 -15.16 -19.77
N VAL A 75 11.20 -16.31 -19.20
CA VAL A 75 11.44 -16.57 -17.77
C VAL A 75 12.93 -16.84 -17.56
N THR A 76 13.68 -15.87 -17.06
CA THR A 76 15.14 -15.97 -16.89
C THR A 76 15.49 -16.73 -15.62
N LYS A 77 14.75 -16.48 -14.54
CA LYS A 77 15.05 -16.99 -13.21
C LYS A 77 13.76 -17.26 -12.45
N MET A 78 13.73 -18.42 -11.78
CA MET A 78 12.69 -18.79 -10.83
C MET A 78 13.35 -19.23 -9.54
N GLU A 79 12.82 -18.79 -8.40
CA GLU A 79 13.32 -19.18 -7.09
C GLU A 79 12.20 -19.76 -6.23
N TYR A 80 12.42 -20.96 -5.71
CA TYR A 80 11.46 -21.75 -4.93
C TYR A 80 12.19 -22.79 -4.07
N GLY A 81 11.55 -23.25 -2.99
CA GLY A 81 12.13 -24.23 -2.07
C GLY A 81 11.53 -24.19 -0.66
N PRO A 82 11.98 -25.06 0.25
CA PRO A 82 11.39 -25.20 1.59
C PRO A 82 11.39 -23.91 2.43
N VAL A 83 12.41 -23.06 2.26
CA VAL A 83 12.52 -21.77 2.94
C VAL A 83 11.40 -20.81 2.54
N TYR A 84 10.90 -20.92 1.31
CA TYR A 84 9.88 -20.04 0.73
C TYR A 84 8.45 -20.48 1.05
N ARG A 85 8.27 -21.61 1.75
CA ARG A 85 6.97 -22.07 2.28
C ARG A 85 5.83 -22.11 1.24
N GLY A 86 6.16 -22.49 0.00
CA GLY A 86 5.20 -22.59 -1.10
C GLY A 86 5.21 -21.39 -2.05
N LEU A 87 5.86 -20.28 -1.68
CA LEU A 87 6.03 -19.14 -2.58
C LEU A 87 7.07 -19.45 -3.66
N VAL A 88 6.79 -18.92 -4.84
CA VAL A 88 7.68 -18.95 -6.02
C VAL A 88 7.86 -17.52 -6.49
N PHE A 89 9.11 -17.15 -6.76
CA PHE A 89 9.47 -15.86 -7.33
C PHE A 89 9.93 -16.02 -8.77
N VAL A 90 9.56 -15.07 -9.63
CA VAL A 90 9.75 -15.12 -11.08
C VAL A 90 10.34 -13.81 -11.56
N ASP A 91 11.33 -13.93 -12.42
CA ASP A 91 12.04 -12.84 -13.10
C ASP A 91 11.89 -13.07 -14.61
N LEU A 92 11.42 -12.05 -15.31
CA LEU A 92 11.30 -12.00 -16.76
C LEU A 92 12.47 -11.25 -17.37
N GLU A 93 12.90 -11.67 -18.55
CA GLU A 93 13.89 -10.94 -19.32
C GLU A 93 13.35 -9.55 -19.69
N GLY A 94 14.12 -8.52 -19.31
CA GLY A 94 13.79 -7.13 -19.57
C GLY A 94 13.66 -6.33 -18.28
N GLU A 95 13.16 -5.10 -18.40
CA GLU A 95 12.76 -4.29 -17.25
C GLU A 95 11.25 -4.41 -17.08
N THR A 96 10.80 -4.79 -15.89
CA THR A 96 9.39 -4.66 -15.50
C THR A 96 9.21 -3.41 -14.67
N ASN A 97 8.08 -2.70 -14.86
CA ASN A 97 7.74 -1.54 -14.04
C ASN A 97 6.74 -1.90 -12.95
N THR A 98 6.86 -3.11 -12.40
CA THR A 98 6.00 -3.56 -11.30
C THR A 98 6.10 -2.56 -10.14
N GLU A 99 4.97 -2.25 -9.52
CA GLU A 99 4.92 -1.21 -8.48
C GLU A 99 5.76 -1.55 -7.24
N CYS A 100 6.19 -2.81 -7.15
CA CYS A 100 6.90 -3.35 -6.02
C CYS A 100 8.28 -3.89 -6.30
N ALA A 101 8.84 -3.84 -7.52
CA ALA A 101 10.18 -4.31 -7.86
C ALA A 101 11.32 -3.50 -7.17
N THR A 102 11.32 -3.51 -5.85
CA THR A 102 12.32 -2.88 -4.96
C THR A 102 13.23 -3.93 -4.33
N ASN A 103 13.06 -5.21 -4.69
CA ASN A 103 13.88 -6.29 -4.18
C ASN A 103 15.26 -6.31 -4.87
N ARG A 104 16.29 -6.63 -4.08
CA ARG A 104 17.69 -6.67 -4.55
C ARG A 104 17.97 -7.79 -5.55
N ASN A 105 17.12 -8.82 -5.57
CA ASN A 105 17.33 -10.02 -6.36
C ASN A 105 16.75 -9.91 -7.78
N GLY A 106 16.04 -8.82 -8.09
CA GLY A 106 15.46 -8.56 -9.41
C GLY A 106 14.33 -9.51 -9.77
N PHE A 107 13.46 -9.87 -8.82
CA PHE A 107 12.23 -10.61 -9.11
C PHE A 107 11.09 -9.66 -9.41
N ASP A 108 10.27 -10.01 -10.39
CA ASP A 108 9.13 -9.20 -10.80
C ASP A 108 7.86 -9.66 -10.11
N TYR A 109 7.62 -10.98 -10.10
CA TYR A 109 6.36 -11.57 -9.67
C TYR A 109 6.55 -12.64 -8.59
N ALA A 110 5.57 -12.72 -7.68
CA ALA A 110 5.45 -13.74 -6.63
C ALA A 110 4.10 -14.43 -6.71
N PHE A 111 4.06 -15.76 -6.49
CA PHE A 111 2.79 -16.48 -6.34
C PHE A 111 2.92 -17.67 -5.38
N ASP A 112 1.78 -18.14 -4.87
CA ASP A 112 1.72 -19.30 -3.98
C ASP A 112 1.45 -20.60 -4.77
N ALA A 113 2.51 -21.39 -4.95
CA ALA A 113 2.46 -22.69 -5.61
C ALA A 113 1.92 -23.83 -4.72
N SER A 114 1.51 -23.54 -3.48
CA SER A 114 0.82 -24.52 -2.63
C SER A 114 -0.64 -24.74 -3.05
N THR A 115 -1.23 -23.77 -3.74
CA THR A 115 -2.60 -23.84 -4.27
C THR A 115 -2.68 -24.66 -5.56
N GLU A 116 -3.86 -25.21 -5.89
CA GLU A 116 -4.04 -25.95 -7.15
C GLU A 116 -3.79 -25.05 -8.39
N ALA A 117 -4.26 -23.81 -8.36
CA ALA A 117 -3.98 -22.84 -9.41
C ALA A 117 -2.48 -22.51 -9.49
N GLY A 118 -1.83 -22.30 -8.34
CA GLY A 118 -0.40 -22.04 -8.28
C GLY A 118 0.46 -23.19 -8.82
N LYS A 119 0.05 -24.45 -8.62
CA LYS A 119 0.75 -25.60 -9.21
C LYS A 119 0.66 -25.59 -10.74
N LEU A 120 -0.49 -25.21 -11.30
CA LEU A 120 -0.65 -25.06 -12.75
C LEU A 120 0.27 -23.96 -13.29
N VAL A 121 0.27 -22.80 -12.63
CA VAL A 121 1.16 -21.68 -12.98
C VAL A 121 2.63 -22.10 -12.90
N PHE A 122 3.03 -22.73 -11.80
CA PHE A 122 4.40 -23.21 -11.60
C PHE A 122 4.84 -24.17 -12.71
N SER A 123 4.02 -25.18 -13.02
CA SER A 123 4.34 -26.16 -14.06
C SER A 123 4.48 -25.52 -15.45
N SER A 124 3.61 -24.54 -15.74
CA SER A 124 3.60 -23.83 -17.02
C SER A 124 4.81 -22.89 -17.16
N LEU A 125 5.18 -22.16 -16.10
CA LEU A 125 6.36 -21.29 -16.11
C LEU A 125 7.66 -22.08 -16.16
N LEU A 126 7.74 -23.20 -15.44
CA LEU A 126 8.89 -24.09 -15.50
C LEU A 126 9.05 -24.67 -16.92
N ALA A 127 7.95 -25.09 -17.56
CA ALA A 127 7.99 -25.56 -18.93
C ALA A 127 8.41 -24.45 -19.90
N ALA A 128 7.89 -23.23 -19.74
CA ALA A 128 8.23 -22.09 -20.56
C ALA A 128 9.72 -21.71 -20.44
N GLN A 129 10.23 -21.62 -19.20
CA GLN A 129 11.64 -21.36 -18.90
C GLN A 129 12.55 -22.39 -19.59
N ARG A 130 12.22 -23.69 -19.49
CA ARG A 130 13.05 -24.76 -20.09
C ARG A 130 12.96 -24.84 -21.60
N SER A 131 11.86 -24.35 -22.17
CA SER A 131 11.64 -24.33 -23.62
C SER A 131 12.15 -23.05 -24.27
N GLY A 132 12.51 -22.03 -23.49
CA GLY A 132 12.92 -20.73 -24.02
C GLY A 132 11.80 -20.01 -24.76
N VAL A 133 10.55 -20.19 -24.34
CA VAL A 133 9.38 -19.52 -24.93
C VAL A 133 8.93 -18.35 -24.06
N GLU A 134 8.44 -17.30 -24.71
CA GLU A 134 7.92 -16.13 -24.03
C GLU A 134 6.60 -16.44 -23.32
N VAL A 135 6.40 -15.78 -22.17
CA VAL A 135 5.13 -15.74 -21.46
C VAL A 135 4.72 -14.30 -21.26
N THR A 136 3.42 -14.07 -21.14
CA THR A 136 2.86 -12.80 -20.69
C THR A 136 2.36 -12.97 -19.26
N LEU A 137 2.87 -12.16 -18.34
CA LEU A 137 2.49 -12.14 -16.93
C LEU A 137 1.80 -10.82 -16.60
N SER A 138 0.83 -10.89 -15.69
CA SER A 138 0.19 -9.72 -15.11
C SER A 138 0.17 -9.83 -13.61
N GLY A 139 0.52 -8.75 -12.94
CA GLY A 139 0.43 -8.66 -11.49
C GLY A 139 -0.89 -8.06 -11.01
N GLU A 140 -1.06 -8.02 -9.69
CA GLU A 140 -2.22 -7.42 -9.02
C GLU A 140 -2.03 -5.94 -8.67
N GLY A 141 -0.82 -5.37 -8.87
CA GLY A 141 -0.43 -4.08 -8.32
C GLY A 141 -0.28 -4.08 -6.80
N THR A 142 -0.28 -5.25 -6.16
CA THR A 142 -0.14 -5.39 -4.71
C THR A 142 0.88 -6.45 -4.37
N CYS A 143 1.42 -6.36 -3.14
CA CYS A 143 2.65 -7.05 -2.72
C CYS A 143 2.42 -7.63 -1.35
N THR A 144 1.44 -8.54 -1.31
CA THR A 144 0.91 -9.12 -0.08
C THR A 144 1.58 -10.45 0.24
N LEU A 145 2.02 -11.21 -0.77
CA LEU A 145 2.79 -12.44 -0.59
C LEU A 145 4.24 -12.13 -0.19
N ASN A 146 4.80 -11.05 -0.74
CA ASN A 146 6.10 -10.51 -0.37
C ASN A 146 6.05 -8.98 -0.44
N THR A 147 6.66 -8.29 0.52
CA THR A 147 6.59 -6.82 0.61
C THR A 147 7.34 -6.07 -0.51
N THR A 148 8.08 -6.77 -1.37
CA THR A 148 9.00 -6.20 -2.38
C THR A 148 8.91 -6.87 -3.75
N ILE A 149 7.89 -7.68 -3.99
CA ILE A 149 7.68 -8.40 -5.26
C ILE A 149 6.17 -8.38 -5.53
N GLU A 150 5.77 -8.12 -6.77
CA GLU A 150 4.34 -8.00 -7.12
C GLU A 150 3.64 -9.35 -7.13
N ASP A 151 2.43 -9.42 -6.57
CA ASP A 151 1.63 -10.63 -6.57
C ASP A 151 1.16 -10.94 -8.00
N LEU A 152 1.41 -12.16 -8.48
CA LEU A 152 1.00 -12.59 -9.81
C LEU A 152 -0.50 -12.83 -9.86
N ARG A 153 -1.17 -12.18 -10.81
CA ARG A 153 -2.60 -12.31 -11.05
C ARG A 153 -2.93 -13.41 -12.04
N TRP A 154 -2.25 -13.42 -13.18
CA TRP A 154 -2.46 -14.42 -14.23
C TRP A 154 -1.21 -14.56 -15.11
N MET A 155 -1.14 -15.71 -15.78
CA MET A 155 -0.15 -15.96 -16.83
C MET A 155 -0.84 -16.36 -18.13
N GLN A 156 -0.20 -16.06 -19.25
CA GLN A 156 -0.55 -16.53 -20.58
C GLN A 156 0.70 -17.11 -21.24
N SER A 157 0.61 -18.37 -21.68
CA SER A 157 1.61 -18.98 -22.57
C SER A 157 1.17 -18.82 -24.03
N LYS A 158 2.10 -18.56 -24.93
CA LYS A 158 1.86 -18.54 -26.39
C LYS A 158 2.07 -19.92 -27.02
#